data_AF-A0AAV2S2C6-F1
#
_entry.id   AF-A0AAV2S2C6-F1
#
_cell.length_a   1.000
_cell.length_b   1.000
_cell.length_c   1.000
_cell.angle_alpha   90.00
_cell.angle_beta   90.00
_cell.angle_gamma   90.00
#
_symmetry.space_group_name_H-M   'P 1'
#
loop_
_entity.id
_entity.type
_entity.pdbx_description
1 polymer ?
#
loop_
_entity_poly.entity_id
_entity_poly.type
_entity_poly.pdbx_seq_one_letter_code
_entity_poly.pdbx_strand_id
1 'polypeptide(L)'
;MLRCTWLLMTVVGAWSAPAEDLITSLPGMDYEVSFAQYSGYLDGLEGQHLHYWFVESQRDPTSDPVILWLNGGPGCSSMEGNIKELGPFSISKEDEFSLIQNPYSWNLNASVIFLESPVCVGYSYSDDGSCESSDDTTSMANYMAIQDFFTIKFPEFHGLDFYIVGFSYGGVYVPTLAQRVQEGQSTFPLELKGWATGNGALDHRQNDNSLMFFAYHHGLFDDNLWDRMVEHCCNGGVASKDTCNFHDPIDVSCIANVYEGLDAVYGGG
;
A
#
# COMPACT_ATOMS: atom_id res chain seq x y z
N MET A 1 22.23 11.34 63.41
CA MET A 1 21.07 11.15 62.51
C MET A 1 21.60 10.75 61.14
N LEU A 2 21.69 9.44 60.84
CA LEU A 2 22.03 8.98 59.49
C LEU A 2 20.77 9.05 58.63
N ARG A 3 20.76 9.92 57.62
CA ARG A 3 19.72 9.92 56.58
C ARG A 3 20.03 8.80 55.60
N CYS A 4 19.18 7.79 55.59
CA CYS A 4 19.18 6.71 54.60
C CYS A 4 18.42 7.23 53.38
N THR A 5 19.14 7.61 52.32
CA THR A 5 18.54 8.07 51.07
C THR A 5 18.27 6.82 50.21
N TRP A 6 17.00 6.45 50.08
CA TRP A 6 16.59 5.40 49.15
C TRP A 6 16.65 5.94 47.72
N LEU A 7 17.52 5.38 46.90
CA LEU A 7 17.53 5.60 45.46
C LEU A 7 16.36 4.78 44.87
N LEU A 8 15.27 5.42 44.50
CA LEU A 8 14.26 4.81 43.63
C LEU A 8 14.87 4.69 42.24
N MET A 9 15.33 3.48 41.87
CA MET A 9 15.54 3.14 40.47
C MET A 9 14.16 3.01 39.82
N THR A 10 13.75 4.04 39.08
CA THR A 10 12.68 3.91 38.10
C THR A 10 13.19 3.00 36.99
N VAL A 11 12.75 1.74 36.98
CA VAL A 11 12.88 0.87 35.81
C VAL A 11 11.97 1.46 34.75
N VAL A 12 12.55 2.26 33.84
CA VAL A 12 11.91 2.56 32.57
C VAL A 12 11.97 1.26 31.80
N GLY A 13 10.86 0.52 31.76
CA GLY A 13 10.75 -0.62 30.86
C GLY A 13 10.94 -0.09 29.44
N ALA A 14 12.03 -0.50 28.78
CA ALA A 14 12.09 -0.38 27.34
C ALA A 14 10.99 -1.30 26.81
N TRP A 15 9.92 -0.71 26.27
CA TRP A 15 8.93 -1.46 25.49
C TRP A 15 9.68 -1.89 24.23
N SER A 16 10.22 -3.10 24.25
CA SER A 16 10.77 -3.75 23.07
C SER A 16 9.63 -4.28 22.21
N ALA A 17 9.87 -4.46 20.91
CA ALA A 17 8.97 -5.13 19.96
C ALA A 17 8.04 -6.20 20.59
N PRO A 18 6.74 -6.24 20.19
CA PRO A 18 5.73 -7.13 20.74
C PRO A 18 6.14 -8.60 20.59
N ALA A 19 6.46 -9.26 21.70
CA ALA A 19 6.83 -10.67 21.69
C ALA A 19 5.66 -11.57 21.26
N GLU A 20 4.43 -11.12 21.49
CA GLU A 20 3.19 -11.78 21.08
C GLU A 20 2.97 -11.78 19.57
N ASP A 21 3.49 -10.78 18.85
CA ASP A 21 3.33 -10.68 17.39
C ASP A 21 4.52 -11.37 16.67
N LEU A 22 5.57 -11.78 17.39
CA LEU A 22 6.78 -12.38 16.81
C LEU A 22 6.49 -13.72 16.13
N ILE A 23 6.79 -13.79 14.83
CA ILE A 23 6.70 -15.03 14.05
C ILE A 23 8.01 -15.81 14.23
N THR A 24 7.93 -16.93 14.94
CA THR A 24 9.08 -17.81 15.19
C THR A 24 9.24 -18.92 14.13
N SER A 25 8.18 -19.26 13.42
CA SER A 25 8.18 -20.22 12.32
C SER A 25 6.97 -20.00 11.41
N LEU A 26 7.15 -20.32 10.12
CA LEU A 26 6.07 -20.29 9.12
C LEU A 26 5.92 -21.67 8.50
N PRO A 27 4.68 -22.18 8.34
CA PRO A 27 4.44 -23.38 7.54
C PRO A 27 4.98 -23.21 6.12
N GLY A 28 5.63 -24.25 5.59
CA GLY A 28 6.22 -24.23 4.25
C GLY A 28 7.60 -23.60 4.16
N MET A 29 8.13 -23.02 5.24
CA MET A 29 9.50 -22.50 5.29
C MET A 29 10.45 -23.53 5.90
N ASP A 30 11.33 -24.10 5.08
CA ASP A 30 12.30 -25.13 5.48
C ASP A 30 13.74 -24.60 5.64
N TYR A 31 13.90 -23.28 5.61
CA TYR A 31 15.17 -22.57 5.84
C TYR A 31 15.05 -21.54 6.97
N GLU A 32 16.19 -21.19 7.55
CA GLU A 32 16.28 -20.13 8.55
C GLU A 32 16.40 -18.75 7.88
N VAL A 33 15.80 -17.74 8.51
CA VAL A 33 15.88 -16.34 8.10
C VAL A 33 16.71 -15.55 9.10
N SER A 34 17.46 -14.55 8.62
CA SER A 34 18.39 -13.76 9.43
C SER A 34 17.78 -12.46 9.98
N PHE A 35 16.48 -12.28 9.87
CA PHE A 35 15.75 -11.07 10.26
C PHE A 35 14.50 -11.44 11.06
N ALA A 36 14.07 -10.55 11.95
CA ALA A 36 12.83 -10.74 12.69
C ALA A 36 11.62 -10.35 11.83
N GLN A 37 10.48 -10.97 12.12
CA GLN A 37 9.22 -10.68 11.47
C GLN A 37 8.07 -10.85 12.44
N TYR A 38 7.07 -10.00 12.28
CA TYR A 38 5.96 -9.85 13.21
C TYR A 38 4.66 -9.78 12.43
N SER A 39 3.61 -10.39 12.96
CA SER A 39 2.26 -10.30 12.42
C SER A 39 1.27 -10.10 13.55
N GLY A 40 0.54 -9.00 13.51
CA GLY A 40 -0.41 -8.62 14.55
C GLY A 40 -1.41 -7.59 14.03
N TYR A 41 -1.93 -6.76 14.94
CA TYR A 41 -2.87 -5.70 14.62
C TYR A 41 -2.37 -4.35 15.12
N LEU A 42 -2.63 -3.32 14.32
CA LEU A 42 -2.45 -1.90 14.65
C LEU A 42 -3.83 -1.25 14.77
N ASP A 43 -3.99 -0.38 15.76
CA ASP A 43 -5.27 0.30 15.97
C ASP A 43 -5.42 1.49 15.02
N GLY A 44 -6.51 1.48 14.25
CA GLY A 44 -6.90 2.53 13.31
C GLY A 44 -7.87 3.53 13.93
N LEU A 45 -8.99 3.79 13.25
CA LEU A 45 -10.12 4.49 13.88
C LEU A 45 -10.74 3.63 14.99
N GLU A 46 -11.57 4.23 15.84
CA GLU A 46 -12.19 3.56 16.99
C GLU A 46 -12.83 2.21 16.59
N GLY A 47 -12.41 1.14 17.27
CA GLY A 47 -12.89 -0.23 17.03
C GLY A 47 -12.37 -0.89 15.74
N GLN A 48 -11.45 -0.25 14.99
CA GLN A 48 -10.81 -0.85 13.81
C GLN A 48 -9.42 -1.38 14.15
N HIS A 49 -9.18 -2.64 13.77
CA HIS A 49 -7.91 -3.33 13.94
C HIS A 49 -7.36 -3.71 12.57
N LEU A 50 -6.26 -3.06 12.16
CA LEU A 50 -5.63 -3.29 10.87
C LEU A 50 -4.50 -4.31 11.02
N HIS A 51 -4.63 -5.44 10.34
CA HIS A 51 -3.59 -6.46 10.29
C HIS A 51 -2.34 -5.90 9.62
N TYR A 52 -1.18 -6.19 10.22
CA TYR A 52 0.11 -5.88 9.63
C TYR A 52 0.99 -7.13 9.61
N TRP A 53 1.85 -7.21 8.61
CA TRP A 53 3.04 -8.05 8.65
C TRP A 53 4.27 -7.16 8.50
N PHE A 54 5.08 -7.09 9.55
CA PHE A 54 6.33 -6.34 9.57
C PHE A 54 7.52 -7.29 9.37
N VAL A 55 8.42 -6.95 8.46
CA VAL A 55 9.67 -7.67 8.23
C VAL A 55 10.83 -6.70 8.41
N GLU A 56 11.75 -7.03 9.31
CA GLU A 56 12.92 -6.19 9.54
C GLU A 56 13.90 -6.22 8.37
N SER A 57 14.72 -5.17 8.26
CA SER A 57 15.84 -5.14 7.32
C SER A 57 16.79 -6.30 7.58
N GLN A 58 17.22 -6.98 6.52
CA GLN A 58 18.25 -8.01 6.58
C GLN A 58 19.65 -7.44 6.77
N ARG A 59 19.85 -6.14 6.56
CA ARG A 59 21.16 -5.47 6.65
C ARG A 59 21.41 -4.88 8.03
N ASP A 60 20.69 -3.82 8.40
CA ASP A 60 20.76 -3.23 9.74
C ASP A 60 19.40 -2.60 10.12
N PRO A 61 18.51 -3.33 10.83
CA PRO A 61 17.19 -2.81 11.17
C PRO A 61 17.22 -1.60 12.11
N THR A 62 18.35 -1.32 12.78
CA THR A 62 18.49 -0.19 13.71
C THR A 62 18.88 1.12 13.04
N SER A 63 19.25 1.10 11.76
CA SER A 63 19.64 2.29 11.01
C SER A 63 19.05 2.38 9.59
N ASP A 64 18.58 1.26 9.05
CA ASP A 64 17.92 1.22 7.75
C ASP A 64 16.52 1.84 7.79
N PRO A 65 16.04 2.38 6.65
CA PRO A 65 14.73 3.03 6.60
C PRO A 65 13.58 2.06 6.83
N VAL A 66 12.44 2.61 7.27
CA VAL A 66 11.15 1.92 7.35
C VAL A 66 10.29 2.30 6.16
N ILE A 67 9.74 1.31 5.48
CA ILE A 67 8.82 1.47 4.35
C ILE A 67 7.45 0.95 4.75
N LEU A 68 6.42 1.79 4.68
CA LEU A 68 5.03 1.32 4.64
C LEU A 68 4.67 0.95 3.20
N TRP A 69 4.16 -0.27 2.99
CA TRP A 69 3.65 -0.75 1.71
C TRP A 69 2.12 -0.94 1.75
N LEU A 70 1.44 -0.41 0.72
CA LEU A 70 -0.01 -0.49 0.53
C LEU A 70 -0.37 -0.99 -0.88
N ASN A 71 -1.00 -2.16 -0.98
CA ASN A 71 -1.68 -2.57 -2.22
C ASN A 71 -2.97 -1.74 -2.43
N GLY A 72 -3.47 -1.75 -3.67
CA GLY A 72 -4.62 -0.95 -4.11
C GLY A 72 -5.96 -1.68 -4.06
N GLY A 73 -6.66 -1.75 -5.20
CA GLY A 73 -7.99 -2.34 -5.34
C GLY A 73 -9.01 -1.27 -5.77
N PRO A 74 -9.65 -0.51 -4.86
CA PRO A 74 -9.63 -0.58 -3.38
C PRO A 74 -9.96 -1.96 -2.79
N GLY A 75 -9.39 -2.27 -1.63
CA GLY A 75 -9.76 -3.47 -0.86
C GLY A 75 -8.90 -4.72 -1.12
N CYS A 76 -7.82 -4.61 -1.89
CA CYS A 76 -6.86 -5.69 -2.06
C CYS A 76 -5.89 -5.72 -0.86
N SER A 77 -5.51 -6.93 -0.45
CA SER A 77 -4.60 -7.14 0.67
C SER A 77 -3.15 -6.80 0.32
N SER A 78 -2.45 -6.15 1.25
CA SER A 78 -0.99 -5.94 1.14
C SER A 78 -0.16 -7.20 1.34
N MET A 79 -0.78 -8.32 1.71
CA MET A 79 -0.12 -9.63 1.67
C MET A 79 0.16 -10.08 0.24
N GLU A 80 -0.54 -9.54 -0.76
CA GLU A 80 -0.15 -9.70 -2.16
C GLU A 80 1.25 -9.12 -2.40
N GLY A 81 1.50 -7.89 -1.95
CA GLY A 81 2.82 -7.27 -1.99
C GLY A 81 3.88 -8.09 -1.25
N ASN A 82 3.53 -8.62 -0.08
CA ASN A 82 4.44 -9.43 0.73
C ASN A 82 4.81 -10.76 0.04
N ILE A 83 3.83 -11.53 -0.42
CA ILE A 83 4.04 -12.92 -0.85
C ILE A 83 4.28 -13.06 -2.36
N LYS A 84 3.82 -12.11 -3.17
CA LYS A 84 3.88 -12.21 -4.64
C LYS A 84 4.74 -11.16 -5.32
N GLU A 85 5.07 -10.06 -4.64
CA GLU A 85 5.78 -8.95 -5.26
C GLU A 85 7.18 -8.76 -4.65
N LEU A 86 7.27 -8.14 -3.47
CA LEU A 86 8.52 -7.55 -2.96
C LEU A 86 8.93 -8.01 -1.57
N GLY A 87 8.10 -8.81 -0.88
CA GLY A 87 8.47 -9.35 0.41
C GLY A 87 9.55 -10.44 0.32
N PRO A 88 10.04 -10.89 1.48
CA PRO A 88 11.19 -11.81 1.58
C PRO A 88 10.93 -13.22 1.06
N PHE A 89 9.67 -13.61 0.94
CA PHE A 89 9.29 -14.97 0.58
C PHE A 89 8.27 -14.97 -0.55
N SER A 90 8.28 -16.03 -1.34
CA SER A 90 7.24 -16.29 -2.32
C SER A 90 6.80 -17.75 -2.27
N ILE A 91 5.58 -18.02 -2.72
CA ILE A 91 5.09 -19.39 -2.86
C ILE A 91 5.86 -20.09 -3.99
N SER A 92 6.34 -21.30 -3.74
CA SER A 92 7.05 -22.10 -4.75
C SER A 92 6.13 -22.44 -5.91
N LYS A 93 6.68 -22.38 -7.14
CA LYS A 93 5.97 -22.83 -8.34
C LYS A 93 5.89 -24.35 -8.45
N GLU A 94 6.75 -25.06 -7.73
CA GLU A 94 6.82 -26.53 -7.75
C GLU A 94 5.91 -27.16 -6.69
N ASP A 95 5.69 -26.45 -5.58
CA ASP A 95 4.84 -26.88 -4.47
C ASP A 95 4.17 -25.67 -3.81
N GLU A 96 2.85 -25.54 -3.95
CA GLU A 96 2.10 -24.40 -3.43
C GLU A 96 2.08 -24.30 -1.89
N PHE A 97 2.52 -25.35 -1.19
CA PHE A 97 2.67 -25.38 0.27
C PHE A 97 4.06 -25.00 0.76
N SER A 98 5.00 -24.73 -0.14
CA SER A 98 6.39 -24.39 0.17
C SER A 98 6.67 -22.90 -0.09
N LEU A 99 7.40 -22.26 0.82
CA LEU A 99 7.91 -20.90 0.67
C LEU A 99 9.36 -20.94 0.19
N ILE A 100 9.72 -20.04 -0.72
CA ILE A 100 11.09 -19.86 -1.22
C ILE A 100 11.55 -18.42 -0.98
N GLN A 101 12.85 -18.23 -0.79
CA GLN A 101 13.41 -16.88 -0.59
C GLN A 101 13.29 -16.05 -1.87
N ASN A 102 12.93 -14.78 -1.71
CA ASN A 102 12.98 -13.78 -2.76
C ASN A 102 14.33 -13.05 -2.74
N PRO A 103 15.25 -13.30 -3.69
CA PRO A 103 16.56 -12.65 -3.72
C PRO A 103 16.50 -11.17 -4.10
N TYR A 104 15.32 -10.64 -4.43
CA TYR A 104 15.07 -9.24 -4.77
C TYR A 104 14.14 -8.55 -3.76
N SER A 105 13.97 -9.16 -2.58
CA SER A 105 13.14 -8.60 -1.52
C SER A 105 13.56 -7.19 -1.16
N TRP A 106 12.58 -6.31 -0.94
CA TRP A 106 12.86 -4.96 -0.49
C TRP A 106 13.41 -4.93 0.93
N ASN A 107 13.12 -5.96 1.74
CA ASN A 107 13.67 -6.02 3.09
C ASN A 107 15.19 -6.29 3.13
N LEU A 108 15.86 -6.47 1.99
CA LEU A 108 17.31 -6.52 1.93
C LEU A 108 17.99 -5.21 2.39
N ASN A 109 17.29 -4.07 2.34
CA ASN A 109 17.87 -2.75 2.65
C ASN A 109 16.92 -1.81 3.43
N ALA A 110 15.78 -2.32 3.91
CA ALA A 110 14.78 -1.55 4.63
C ALA A 110 13.95 -2.50 5.51
N SER A 111 13.36 -1.97 6.57
CA SER A 111 12.29 -2.69 7.28
C SER A 111 10.96 -2.36 6.61
N VAL A 112 10.11 -3.34 6.33
CA VAL A 112 8.89 -3.15 5.52
C VAL A 112 7.65 -3.53 6.32
N ILE A 113 6.70 -2.61 6.41
CA ILE A 113 5.37 -2.80 7.00
C ILE A 113 4.39 -3.07 5.87
N PHE A 114 3.87 -4.28 5.77
CA PHE A 114 2.75 -4.60 4.88
C PHE A 114 1.45 -4.45 5.66
N LEU A 115 0.69 -3.40 5.39
CA LEU A 115 -0.55 -3.09 6.12
C LEU A 115 -1.78 -3.48 5.29
N GLU A 116 -2.64 -4.33 5.84
CA GLU A 116 -3.93 -4.64 5.23
C GLU A 116 -4.95 -3.54 5.55
N SER A 117 -5.28 -2.73 4.55
CA SER A 117 -6.14 -1.56 4.70
C SER A 117 -6.97 -1.34 3.42
N PRO A 118 -8.22 -0.85 3.50
CA PRO A 118 -8.97 -0.41 4.69
C PRO A 118 -9.43 -1.54 5.64
N VAL A 119 -10.19 -1.16 6.67
CA VAL A 119 -10.90 -2.12 7.55
C VAL A 119 -11.63 -3.20 6.73
N CYS A 120 -11.65 -4.44 7.23
CA CYS A 120 -12.15 -5.64 6.55
C CYS A 120 -11.32 -6.18 5.37
N VAL A 121 -10.20 -5.57 5.01
CA VAL A 121 -9.28 -6.15 4.02
C VAL A 121 -8.47 -7.27 4.65
N GLY A 122 -8.50 -8.45 4.03
CA GLY A 122 -7.72 -9.60 4.48
C GLY A 122 -8.11 -10.05 5.89
N TYR A 123 -7.18 -9.90 6.82
CA TYR A 123 -7.36 -10.20 8.24
C TYR A 123 -7.77 -8.99 9.08
N SER A 124 -7.71 -7.77 8.54
CA SER A 124 -8.20 -6.56 9.24
C SER A 124 -9.70 -6.65 9.51
N TYR A 125 -10.14 -6.11 10.65
CA TYR A 125 -11.56 -6.18 11.06
C TYR A 125 -11.97 -4.99 11.93
N SER A 126 -13.27 -4.86 12.20
CA SER A 126 -13.80 -3.98 13.23
C SER A 126 -14.62 -4.74 14.27
N ASP A 127 -14.66 -4.21 15.49
CA ASP A 127 -15.43 -4.78 16.61
C ASP A 127 -16.93 -4.87 16.33
N ASP A 128 -17.47 -3.90 15.57
CA ASP A 128 -18.89 -3.83 15.20
C ASP A 128 -19.22 -4.54 13.87
N GLY A 129 -18.20 -5.05 13.17
CA GLY A 129 -18.33 -5.71 11.87
C GLY A 129 -18.61 -4.77 10.68
N SER A 130 -18.56 -3.44 10.87
CA SER A 130 -18.68 -2.46 9.79
C SER A 130 -17.43 -2.41 8.90
N CYS A 131 -17.65 -2.52 7.59
CA CYS A 131 -16.61 -2.38 6.57
C CYS A 131 -16.73 -1.07 5.78
N GLU A 132 -17.49 -0.10 6.31
CA GLU A 132 -17.66 1.19 5.65
C GLU A 132 -16.34 1.97 5.64
N SER A 133 -15.89 2.33 4.45
CA SER A 133 -14.65 3.07 4.24
C SER A 133 -14.80 4.08 3.11
N SER A 134 -14.02 5.16 3.19
CA SER A 134 -13.81 6.17 2.15
C SER A 134 -12.33 6.52 2.09
N ASP A 135 -11.90 7.27 1.09
CA ASP A 135 -10.50 7.71 1.01
C ASP A 135 -10.08 8.49 2.27
N ASP A 136 -10.97 9.34 2.80
CA ASP A 136 -10.70 10.14 4.00
C ASP A 136 -10.59 9.27 5.26
N THR A 137 -11.54 8.37 5.50
CA THR A 137 -11.52 7.50 6.69
C THR A 137 -10.38 6.48 6.62
N THR A 138 -10.10 5.92 5.44
CA THR A 138 -8.96 5.01 5.21
C THR A 138 -7.64 5.72 5.48
N SER A 139 -7.47 6.93 4.96
CA SER A 139 -6.27 7.74 5.20
C SER A 139 -6.09 8.04 6.69
N MET A 140 -7.17 8.35 7.41
CA MET A 140 -7.11 8.63 8.85
C MET A 140 -6.78 7.37 9.66
N ALA A 141 -7.46 6.25 9.37
CA ALA A 141 -7.19 4.97 10.02
C ALA A 141 -5.74 4.52 9.81
N ASN A 142 -5.20 4.66 8.60
CA ASN A 142 -3.80 4.36 8.31
C ASN A 142 -2.84 5.29 9.06
N TYR A 143 -3.17 6.57 9.17
CA TYR A 143 -2.36 7.51 9.95
C TYR A 143 -2.31 7.09 11.42
N MET A 144 -3.46 6.76 12.03
CA MET A 144 -3.54 6.28 13.41
C MET A 144 -2.80 4.94 13.60
N ALA A 145 -2.95 4.00 12.68
CA ALA A 145 -2.23 2.72 12.73
C ALA A 145 -0.70 2.91 12.67
N ILE A 146 -0.20 3.87 11.90
CA ILE A 146 1.23 4.19 11.87
C ILE A 146 1.70 4.88 13.15
N GLN A 147 0.86 5.72 13.77
CA GLN A 147 1.15 6.24 15.10
C GLN A 147 1.22 5.10 16.12
N ASP A 148 0.27 4.16 16.10
CA ASP A 148 0.26 2.98 16.96
C ASP A 148 1.52 2.11 16.76
N PHE A 149 1.91 1.88 15.50
CA PHE A 149 3.13 1.17 15.14
C PHE A 149 4.36 1.81 15.80
N PHE A 150 4.56 3.11 15.65
CA PHE A 150 5.74 3.81 16.16
C PHE A 150 5.67 4.21 17.64
N THR A 151 4.56 3.98 18.34
CA THR A 151 4.43 4.35 19.76
C THR A 151 4.22 3.16 20.68
N ILE A 152 3.42 2.19 20.27
CA ILE A 152 3.01 1.06 21.09
C ILE A 152 3.78 -0.20 20.71
N LYS A 153 3.88 -0.51 19.41
CA LYS A 153 4.46 -1.77 18.95
C LYS A 153 5.99 -1.69 18.79
N PHE A 154 6.47 -0.72 18.04
CA PHE A 154 7.87 -0.63 17.58
C PHE A 154 8.47 0.78 17.82
N PRO A 155 8.45 1.30 19.05
CA PRO A 155 8.98 2.62 19.36
C PRO A 155 10.48 2.79 19.05
N GLU A 156 11.25 1.70 18.96
CA GLU A 156 12.67 1.69 18.57
C GLU A 156 12.90 2.05 17.10
N PHE A 157 11.89 1.93 16.24
CA PHE A 157 11.96 2.37 14.85
C PHE A 157 11.53 3.84 14.69
N HIS A 158 11.04 4.49 15.76
CA HIS A 158 10.69 5.91 15.73
C HIS A 158 11.96 6.76 15.57
N GLY A 159 11.94 7.63 14.56
CA GLY A 159 13.09 8.48 14.21
C GLY A 159 13.99 7.93 13.10
N LEU A 160 13.74 6.71 12.60
CA LEU A 160 14.33 6.23 11.36
C LEU A 160 13.66 6.87 10.14
N ASP A 161 14.39 6.97 9.04
CA ASP A 161 13.87 7.46 7.76
C ASP A 161 12.63 6.65 7.36
N PHE A 162 11.52 7.34 7.11
CA PHE A 162 10.23 6.72 6.82
C PHE A 162 9.77 7.04 5.40
N TYR A 163 9.26 6.03 4.69
CA TYR A 163 8.72 6.15 3.34
C TYR A 163 7.35 5.49 3.25
N ILE A 164 6.46 6.09 2.46
CA ILE A 164 5.13 5.54 2.18
C ILE A 164 5.07 5.14 0.69
N VAL A 165 4.82 3.86 0.41
CA VAL A 165 4.82 3.33 -0.94
C VAL A 165 3.56 2.50 -1.19
N GLY A 166 3.04 2.53 -2.41
CA GLY A 166 1.88 1.72 -2.76
C GLY A 166 1.67 1.52 -4.25
N PHE A 167 0.72 0.66 -4.60
CA PHE A 167 0.47 0.21 -5.97
C PHE A 167 -1.00 0.38 -6.37
N SER A 168 -1.28 0.66 -7.65
CA SER A 168 -2.66 0.78 -8.19
C SER A 168 -3.48 1.87 -7.48
N TYR A 169 -4.58 1.56 -6.79
CA TYR A 169 -5.32 2.54 -5.96
C TYR A 169 -4.47 3.10 -4.78
N GLY A 170 -3.29 2.53 -4.52
CA GLY A 170 -2.23 3.18 -3.75
C GLY A 170 -1.87 4.58 -4.26
N GLY A 171 -2.18 4.92 -5.51
CA GLY A 171 -2.11 6.29 -6.04
C GLY A 171 -3.01 7.31 -5.32
N VAL A 172 -4.04 6.86 -4.61
CA VAL A 172 -4.89 7.67 -3.73
C VAL A 172 -4.46 7.52 -2.26
N TYR A 173 -4.25 6.27 -1.79
CA TYR A 173 -3.90 6.00 -0.39
C TYR A 173 -2.59 6.66 0.05
N VAL A 174 -1.55 6.57 -0.78
CA VAL A 174 -0.21 7.05 -0.45
C VAL A 174 -0.17 8.57 -0.29
N PRO A 175 -0.59 9.40 -1.28
CA PRO A 175 -0.50 10.85 -1.13
C PRO A 175 -1.44 11.40 -0.05
N THR A 176 -2.64 10.84 0.13
CA THR A 176 -3.55 11.27 1.20
C THR A 176 -2.98 10.99 2.58
N LEU A 177 -2.39 9.80 2.79
CA LEU A 177 -1.69 9.47 4.03
C LEU A 177 -0.43 10.34 4.24
N ALA A 178 0.39 10.54 3.21
CA ALA A 178 1.57 11.39 3.28
C ALA A 178 1.20 12.83 3.67
N GLN A 179 0.07 13.35 3.17
CA GLN A 179 -0.45 14.64 3.59
C GLN A 179 -0.80 14.66 5.08
N ARG A 180 -1.50 13.64 5.60
CA ARG A 180 -1.80 13.55 7.04
C ARG A 180 -0.53 13.51 7.90
N VAL A 181 0.46 12.73 7.50
CA VAL A 181 1.77 12.68 8.18
C VAL A 181 2.44 14.04 8.17
N GLN A 182 2.40 14.76 7.05
CA GLN A 182 2.99 16.09 6.92
C GLN A 182 2.27 17.15 7.79
N GLU A 183 0.94 17.10 7.83
CA GLU A 183 0.11 17.99 8.67
C GLU A 183 0.25 17.65 10.17
N GLY A 184 0.50 16.38 10.48
CA GLY A 184 0.64 15.84 11.84
C GLY A 184 2.00 16.07 12.51
N GLN A 185 3.00 16.58 11.78
CA GLN A 185 4.39 16.72 12.26
C GLN A 185 4.54 17.48 13.58
N SER A 186 3.66 18.45 13.89
CA SER A 186 3.71 19.19 15.14
C SER A 186 3.29 18.38 16.36
N THR A 187 2.51 17.31 16.15
CA THR A 187 1.91 16.49 17.21
C THR A 187 2.62 15.14 17.32
N PHE A 188 2.89 14.51 16.18
CA PHE A 188 3.60 13.24 16.09
C PHE A 188 4.62 13.31 14.95
N PRO A 189 5.86 13.74 15.25
CA PRO A 189 6.88 13.87 14.22
C PRO A 189 7.30 12.50 13.72
N LEU A 190 7.35 12.36 12.39
CA LEU A 190 7.87 11.21 11.68
C LEU A 190 8.90 11.70 10.67
N GLU A 191 10.02 10.99 10.53
CA GLU A 191 11.08 11.31 9.57
C GLU A 191 10.69 10.92 8.13
N LEU A 192 9.54 11.40 7.66
CA LEU A 192 9.02 11.15 6.32
C LEU A 192 9.98 11.77 5.28
N LYS A 193 10.72 10.93 4.56
CA LYS A 193 11.67 11.37 3.53
C LYS A 193 11.08 11.40 2.12
N GLY A 194 10.01 10.65 1.90
CA GLY A 194 9.32 10.65 0.61
C GLY A 194 8.23 9.61 0.53
N TRP A 195 7.57 9.59 -0.61
CA TRP A 195 6.56 8.61 -0.95
C TRP A 195 6.63 8.26 -2.44
N ALA A 196 6.13 7.08 -2.79
CA ALA A 196 6.13 6.61 -4.18
C ALA A 196 4.86 5.82 -4.50
N THR A 197 4.46 5.80 -5.76
CA THR A 197 3.38 4.93 -6.23
C THR A 197 3.74 4.25 -7.54
N GLY A 198 3.54 2.93 -7.61
CA GLY A 198 3.67 2.13 -8.82
C GLY A 198 2.32 2.01 -9.53
N ASN A 199 2.25 2.36 -10.81
CA ASN A 199 1.03 2.27 -11.63
C ASN A 199 -0.21 2.88 -10.94
N GLY A 200 -0.02 4.03 -10.29
CA GLY A 200 -1.01 4.65 -9.42
C GLY A 200 -2.22 5.24 -10.15
N ALA A 201 -3.41 5.11 -9.55
CA ALA A 201 -4.58 5.91 -9.91
C ALA A 201 -4.41 7.34 -9.36
N LEU A 202 -4.00 8.27 -10.23
CA LEU A 202 -3.65 9.66 -9.83
C LEU A 202 -4.70 10.69 -10.25
N ASP A 203 -5.24 10.54 -11.45
CA ASP A 203 -6.26 11.42 -12.01
C ASP A 203 -7.11 10.59 -12.98
N HIS A 204 -8.40 10.43 -12.69
CA HIS A 204 -9.29 9.57 -13.47
C HIS A 204 -9.41 10.03 -14.92
N ARG A 205 -9.51 11.34 -15.16
CA ARG A 205 -9.66 11.88 -16.50
C ARG A 205 -8.41 11.64 -17.34
N GLN A 206 -7.23 11.84 -16.77
CA GLN A 206 -5.96 11.59 -17.45
C GLN A 206 -5.78 10.09 -17.71
N ASN A 207 -6.10 9.24 -16.73
CA ASN A 207 -6.04 7.79 -16.86
C ASN A 207 -6.91 7.31 -18.03
N ASP A 208 -8.20 7.64 -18.01
CA ASP A 208 -9.17 7.15 -18.99
C ASP A 208 -8.86 7.65 -20.40
N ASN A 209 -8.47 8.93 -20.51
CA ASN A 209 -8.06 9.48 -21.80
C ASN A 209 -6.81 8.77 -22.34
N SER A 210 -5.80 8.58 -21.50
CA SER A 210 -4.56 7.92 -21.93
C SER A 210 -4.75 6.44 -22.26
N LEU A 211 -5.68 5.76 -21.59
CA LEU A 211 -5.98 4.35 -21.80
C LEU A 211 -6.47 4.08 -23.23
N MET A 212 -7.33 4.93 -23.79
CA MET A 212 -7.82 4.76 -25.16
C MET A 212 -6.69 4.88 -26.20
N PHE A 213 -5.80 5.86 -26.03
CA PHE A 213 -4.60 5.97 -26.87
C PHE A 213 -3.66 4.77 -26.68
N PHE A 214 -3.45 4.34 -25.43
CA PHE A 214 -2.62 3.18 -25.11
C PHE A 214 -3.16 1.95 -25.82
N ALA A 215 -4.45 1.65 -25.68
CA ALA A 215 -5.08 0.48 -26.26
C ALA A 215 -4.98 0.44 -27.80
N TYR A 216 -5.23 1.57 -28.48
CA TYR A 216 -5.04 1.64 -29.93
C TYR A 216 -3.58 1.39 -30.34
N HIS A 217 -2.62 2.10 -29.73
CA HIS A 217 -1.22 2.00 -30.10
C HIS A 217 -0.55 0.68 -29.69
N HIS A 218 -1.23 -0.16 -28.92
CA HIS A 218 -0.81 -1.51 -28.58
C HIS A 218 -1.63 -2.60 -29.29
N GLY A 219 -2.46 -2.21 -30.27
CA GLY A 219 -3.18 -3.15 -31.14
C GLY A 219 -4.37 -3.84 -30.47
N LEU A 220 -4.92 -3.27 -29.40
CA LEU A 220 -6.16 -3.76 -28.79
C LEU A 220 -7.39 -3.30 -29.56
N PHE A 221 -7.29 -2.18 -30.29
CA PHE A 221 -8.36 -1.65 -31.15
C PHE A 221 -7.98 -1.82 -32.62
N ASP A 222 -8.97 -2.11 -33.47
CA ASP A 222 -8.79 -2.02 -34.92
C ASP A 222 -8.90 -0.56 -35.40
N ASP A 223 -8.42 -0.30 -36.62
CA ASP A 223 -8.46 1.04 -37.20
C ASP A 223 -9.90 1.58 -37.33
N ASN A 224 -10.88 0.69 -37.53
CA ASN A 224 -12.28 1.11 -37.65
C ASN A 224 -12.82 1.68 -36.33
N LEU A 225 -12.55 1.02 -35.20
CA LEU A 225 -12.96 1.51 -33.88
C LEU A 225 -12.24 2.81 -33.56
N TRP A 226 -10.95 2.88 -33.84
CA TRP A 226 -10.16 4.10 -33.60
C TRP A 226 -10.64 5.28 -34.44
N ASP A 227 -10.90 5.10 -35.73
CA ASP A 227 -11.40 6.17 -36.61
C ASP A 227 -12.74 6.73 -36.11
N ARG A 228 -13.66 5.84 -35.67
CA ARG A 228 -14.94 6.27 -35.06
C ARG A 228 -14.73 7.02 -33.75
N MET A 229 -13.78 6.56 -32.91
CA MET A 229 -13.41 7.28 -31.70
C MET A 229 -12.87 8.67 -32.02
N VAL A 230 -11.97 8.80 -32.99
CA VAL A 230 -11.40 10.10 -33.37
C VAL A 230 -12.47 11.04 -33.95
N GLU A 231 -13.39 10.51 -34.77
CA GLU A 231 -14.49 11.29 -35.35
C GLU A 231 -15.44 11.85 -34.29
N HIS A 232 -15.82 11.04 -33.31
CA HIS A 232 -16.88 11.38 -32.35
C HIS A 232 -16.37 11.89 -31.01
N CYS A 233 -15.18 11.49 -30.58
CA CYS A 233 -14.61 11.85 -29.27
C CYS A 233 -13.60 12.98 -29.34
N CYS A 234 -13.09 13.33 -30.53
CA CYS A 234 -12.03 14.31 -30.69
C CYS A 234 -12.43 15.51 -31.55
N ASN A 235 -12.23 16.71 -31.00
CA ASN A 235 -12.55 17.96 -31.68
C ASN A 235 -11.78 18.10 -33.00
N GLY A 236 -12.50 18.27 -34.11
CA GLY A 236 -11.94 18.45 -35.44
C GLY A 236 -11.32 17.18 -36.05
N GLY A 237 -11.61 15.99 -35.50
CA GLY A 237 -11.07 14.72 -36.00
C GLY A 237 -9.56 14.59 -35.83
N VAL A 238 -8.96 15.35 -34.91
CA VAL A 238 -7.53 15.31 -34.61
C VAL A 238 -7.36 14.61 -33.26
N ALA A 239 -6.66 13.49 -33.23
CA ALA A 239 -6.41 12.76 -32.00
C ALA A 239 -5.27 13.41 -31.18
N SER A 240 -5.58 13.94 -30.00
CA SER A 240 -4.58 14.42 -29.04
C SER A 240 -5.16 14.50 -27.63
N LYS A 241 -4.29 14.67 -26.62
CA LYS A 241 -4.71 14.91 -25.22
C LYS A 241 -5.60 16.15 -25.04
N ASP A 242 -5.48 17.13 -25.94
CA ASP A 242 -6.16 18.42 -25.83
C ASP A 242 -7.47 18.46 -26.62
N THR A 243 -7.64 17.54 -27.58
CA THR A 243 -8.77 17.50 -28.49
C THR A 243 -9.75 16.37 -28.18
N CYS A 244 -9.28 15.27 -27.58
CA CYS A 244 -10.11 14.12 -27.26
C CYS A 244 -10.65 14.17 -25.83
N ASN A 245 -11.88 13.69 -25.66
CA ASN A 245 -12.45 13.39 -24.34
C ASN A 245 -13.10 12.01 -24.33
N PHE A 246 -12.45 11.06 -23.67
CA PHE A 246 -12.90 9.69 -23.47
C PHE A 246 -13.40 9.43 -22.04
N HIS A 247 -13.13 10.33 -21.10
CA HIS A 247 -13.51 10.17 -19.69
C HIS A 247 -15.01 10.46 -19.45
N ASP A 248 -15.47 11.63 -19.90
CA ASP A 248 -16.85 12.09 -19.75
C ASP A 248 -17.43 12.62 -21.07
N PRO A 249 -17.46 11.81 -22.14
CA PRO A 249 -17.98 12.24 -23.43
C PRO A 249 -19.47 12.53 -23.36
N ILE A 250 -19.90 13.60 -24.05
CA ILE A 250 -21.32 14.00 -24.15
C ILE A 250 -21.96 13.44 -25.44
N ASP A 251 -21.15 13.19 -26.47
CA ASP A 251 -21.61 12.62 -27.73
C ASP A 251 -21.97 11.13 -27.57
N VAL A 252 -23.18 10.75 -28.00
CA VAL A 252 -23.72 9.40 -27.83
C VAL A 252 -22.91 8.35 -28.61
N SER A 253 -22.41 8.70 -29.79
CA SER A 253 -21.56 7.80 -30.58
C SER A 253 -20.20 7.64 -29.91
N CYS A 254 -19.63 8.72 -29.37
CA CYS A 254 -18.40 8.62 -28.59
C CYS A 254 -18.57 7.71 -27.37
N ILE A 255 -19.64 7.89 -26.59
CA ILE A 255 -19.96 7.04 -25.43
C ILE A 255 -19.99 5.56 -25.85
N ALA A 256 -20.70 5.23 -26.93
CA ALA A 256 -20.79 3.85 -27.43
C ALA A 256 -19.43 3.28 -27.84
N ASN A 257 -18.60 4.06 -28.56
CA ASN A 257 -17.27 3.64 -28.98
C ASN A 257 -16.33 3.46 -27.77
N VAL A 258 -16.39 4.34 -26.77
CA VAL A 258 -15.61 4.20 -25.53
C VAL A 258 -16.00 2.93 -24.79
N TYR A 259 -17.30 2.60 -24.69
CA TYR A 259 -17.72 1.33 -24.10
C TYR A 259 -17.21 0.10 -24.87
N GLU A 260 -17.26 0.13 -26.20
CA GLU A 260 -16.67 -0.93 -27.04
C GLU A 260 -15.16 -1.07 -26.78
N GLY A 261 -14.44 0.05 -26.67
CA GLY A 261 -13.02 0.05 -26.33
C GLY A 261 -12.72 -0.48 -24.92
N LEU A 262 -13.52 -0.11 -23.92
CA LEU A 262 -13.39 -0.62 -22.56
C LEU A 262 -13.66 -2.13 -22.50
N ASP A 263 -14.62 -2.65 -23.26
CA ASP A 263 -14.87 -4.09 -23.36
C ASP A 263 -13.69 -4.82 -24.02
N ALA A 264 -13.06 -4.23 -25.04
CA ALA A 264 -11.85 -4.80 -25.62
C ALA A 264 -10.65 -4.81 -24.63
N VAL A 265 -10.52 -3.80 -23.77
CA VAL A 265 -9.44 -3.71 -22.78
C VAL A 265 -9.67 -4.67 -21.60
N TYR A 266 -10.88 -4.70 -21.06
CA TYR A 266 -11.17 -5.41 -19.80
C TYR A 266 -11.93 -6.73 -19.98
N GLY A 267 -12.61 -6.94 -21.10
CA GLY A 267 -13.43 -8.12 -21.40
C GLY A 267 -12.67 -9.27 -22.07
N GLY A 268 -11.43 -9.06 -22.50
CA GLY A 268 -10.59 -10.07 -23.18
C GLY A 268 -9.90 -11.09 -22.26
N GLY A 269 -10.36 -11.25 -21.02
CA GLY A 269 -9.83 -12.21 -20.03
C GLY A 269 -10.32 -13.64 -20.22
#